data_AF-A0A2N6T6I6-F1
#
_entry.id   AF-A0A2N6T6I6-F1
#
_cell.length_a   1.000
_cell.length_b   1.000
_cell.length_c   1.000
_cell.angle_alpha   90.00
_cell.angle_beta   90.00
_cell.angle_gamma   90.00
#
_symmetry.space_group_name_H-M   'P 1'
#
loop_
_entity.id
_entity.type
_entity.pdbx_description
1 polymer ?
#
loop_
_entity_poly.entity_id
_entity_poly.type
_entity_poly.pdbx_seq_one_letter_code
_entity_poly.pdbx_strand_id
1 'polypeptide(L)'
;MKRLWWCLAVFVLSIALGNFVAPPVIGSMKPLANGEHVVEWSDGTREVFNVTGPKKDAMVTVGDEQMEISRYSMETPHGLVFFFPWEPEHRSFAFYDVPTGTTVPLDYLGRVEVDGLRALRFSGEFGATDSADSPDPVTRTFDVERRTGRVVAATRTTADGEVTLAASTQDKLVDEATSRVRILWWLQFLALAGRVLAVLAAIMGLIILVRRS
;
A
#
# COMPACT_ATOMS: atom_id res chain seq x y z
N MET A 1 21.68 -27.07 33.81
CA MET A 1 22.07 -25.67 33.49
C MET A 1 22.11 -25.44 31.97
N LYS A 2 22.90 -26.17 31.17
CA LYS A 2 22.95 -26.02 29.70
C LYS A 2 21.59 -26.05 28.98
N ARG A 3 20.67 -26.95 29.36
CA ARG A 3 19.33 -27.04 28.73
C ARG A 3 18.43 -25.83 29.01
N LEU A 4 18.52 -25.24 30.22
CA LEU A 4 17.75 -24.04 30.59
C LEU A 4 18.25 -22.81 29.83
N TRP A 5 19.58 -22.69 29.67
CA TRP A 5 20.20 -21.64 28.86
C TRP A 5 19.79 -21.72 27.39
N TRP A 6 19.64 -22.92 26.83
CA TRP A 6 19.12 -23.12 25.48
C TRP A 6 17.66 -22.67 25.34
N CYS A 7 16.79 -23.02 26.30
CA CYS A 7 15.40 -22.54 26.31
C CYS A 7 15.33 -21.01 26.40
N LEU A 8 16.15 -20.40 27.26
CA LEU A 8 16.23 -18.94 27.38
C LEU A 8 16.72 -18.30 26.07
N ALA A 9 17.74 -18.87 25.43
CA ALA A 9 18.28 -18.38 24.16
C ALA A 9 17.21 -18.45 23.05
N VAL A 10 16.50 -19.57 22.92
CA VAL A 10 15.40 -19.72 21.94
C VAL A 10 14.27 -18.75 22.23
N PHE A 11 13.92 -18.53 23.50
CA PHE A 11 12.89 -17.57 23.89
C PHE A 11 13.25 -16.14 23.47
N VAL A 12 14.46 -15.68 23.80
CA VAL A 12 14.94 -14.34 23.45
C VAL A 12 15.07 -14.17 21.94
N LEU A 13 15.62 -15.15 21.22
CA LEU A 13 15.71 -15.12 19.75
C LEU A 13 14.34 -15.09 19.09
N SER A 14 13.36 -15.80 19.63
CA SER A 14 12.01 -15.86 19.06
C SER A 14 11.24 -14.55 19.27
N ILE A 15 11.40 -13.91 20.44
CA ILE A 15 10.87 -12.57 20.70
C ILE A 15 11.56 -11.54 19.81
N ALA A 16 12.88 -11.62 19.70
CA ALA A 16 13.66 -10.75 18.82
C ALA A 16 13.16 -10.90 17.38
N LEU A 17 13.07 -12.10 16.82
CA LEU A 17 12.53 -12.32 15.47
C LEU A 17 11.10 -11.77 15.33
N GLY A 18 10.22 -12.06 16.29
CA GLY A 18 8.83 -11.58 16.26
C GLY A 18 8.72 -10.06 16.25
N ASN A 19 9.61 -9.35 16.96
CA ASN A 19 9.63 -7.90 17.04
C ASN A 19 10.44 -7.23 15.91
N PHE A 20 11.52 -7.86 15.44
CA PHE A 20 12.36 -7.38 14.33
C PHE A 20 11.71 -7.59 12.96
N VAL A 21 10.62 -8.36 12.86
CA VAL A 21 9.80 -8.47 11.64
C VAL A 21 8.88 -7.25 11.45
N ALA A 22 8.57 -6.48 12.49
CA ALA A 22 7.72 -5.29 12.37
C ALA A 22 8.37 -4.13 11.56
N PRO A 23 9.66 -3.78 11.72
CA PRO A 23 10.31 -2.74 10.92
C PRO A 23 10.38 -3.04 9.41
N PRO A 24 10.65 -4.28 8.94
CA PRO A 24 10.54 -4.65 7.53
C PRO A 24 9.12 -4.59 6.98
N VAL A 25 8.10 -4.91 7.78
CA VAL A 25 6.68 -4.76 7.39
C VAL A 25 6.33 -3.29 7.18
N ILE A 26 6.76 -2.41 8.09
CA ILE A 26 6.61 -0.96 7.91
C ILE A 26 7.52 -0.49 6.75
N GLY A 27 8.67 -1.13 6.56
CA GLY A 27 9.71 -0.98 5.54
C GLY A 27 9.28 -1.33 4.10
N SER A 28 8.36 -2.26 3.95
CA SER A 28 7.74 -2.62 2.66
C SER A 28 6.52 -1.77 2.33
N MET A 29 6.03 -0.94 3.26
CA MET A 29 5.02 0.10 2.99
C MET A 29 5.60 1.34 2.29
N LYS A 30 6.69 1.22 1.51
CA LYS A 30 7.04 2.31 0.58
C LYS A 30 6.05 2.20 -0.59
N PRO A 31 5.15 3.17 -0.80
CA PRO A 31 4.10 3.04 -1.80
C PRO A 31 4.69 2.93 -3.21
N LEU A 32 5.77 3.68 -3.50
CA LEU A 32 6.43 3.69 -4.80
C LEU A 32 7.95 3.62 -4.67
N ALA A 33 8.60 2.79 -5.51
CA ALA A 33 10.05 2.74 -5.58
C ALA A 33 10.60 4.06 -6.16
N ASN A 34 11.86 4.42 -5.87
CA ASN A 34 12.46 5.55 -6.57
C ASN A 34 12.69 5.18 -8.04
N GLY A 35 12.54 6.16 -8.93
CA GLY A 35 12.65 6.01 -10.37
C GLY A 35 11.42 6.51 -11.10
N GLU A 36 11.48 6.40 -12.42
CA GLU A 36 10.40 6.75 -13.33
C GLU A 36 9.34 5.64 -13.34
N HIS A 37 8.08 6.04 -13.25
CA HIS A 37 6.92 5.18 -13.37
C HIS A 37 6.08 5.67 -14.52
N VAL A 38 5.62 4.73 -15.34
CA VAL A 38 4.77 5.02 -16.49
C VAL A 38 3.46 4.29 -16.31
N VAL A 39 2.35 5.03 -16.33
CA VAL A 39 0.99 4.52 -16.34
C VAL A 39 0.43 4.73 -17.73
N GLU A 40 0.12 3.64 -18.41
CA GLU A 40 -0.48 3.65 -19.75
C GLU A 40 -1.96 3.32 -19.64
N TRP A 41 -2.78 4.11 -20.32
CA TRP A 41 -4.23 4.01 -20.40
C TRP A 41 -4.64 3.29 -21.69
N SER A 42 -5.86 2.75 -21.71
CA SER A 42 -6.40 1.96 -22.82
C SER A 42 -6.59 2.75 -24.12
N ASP A 43 -6.67 4.07 -24.03
CA ASP A 43 -6.69 5.01 -25.16
C ASP A 43 -5.27 5.33 -25.71
N GLY A 44 -4.22 4.78 -25.10
CA GLY A 44 -2.82 5.04 -25.44
C GLY A 44 -2.22 6.26 -24.75
N THR A 45 -2.97 6.95 -23.89
CA THR A 45 -2.46 8.03 -23.05
C THR A 45 -1.41 7.50 -22.07
N ARG A 46 -0.31 8.22 -21.91
CA ARG A 46 0.79 7.84 -21.02
C ARG A 46 1.06 8.92 -20.00
N GLU A 47 1.03 8.54 -18.73
CA GLU A 47 1.37 9.40 -17.61
C GLU A 47 2.69 8.96 -17.02
N VAL A 48 3.62 9.90 -16.92
CA VAL A 48 4.96 9.66 -16.41
C VAL A 48 5.13 10.44 -15.13
N PHE A 49 5.54 9.75 -14.07
CA PHE A 49 5.90 10.38 -12.81
C PHE A 49 7.20 9.82 -12.28
N ASN A 50 8.06 10.70 -11.77
CA ASN A 50 9.34 10.32 -11.21
C ASN A 50 9.31 10.42 -9.70
N VAL A 51 9.74 9.37 -9.01
CA VAL A 51 9.78 9.32 -7.55
C VAL A 51 11.23 9.36 -7.10
N THR A 52 11.57 10.32 -6.24
CA THR A 52 12.91 10.52 -5.70
C THR A 52 12.87 10.70 -4.19
N GLY A 53 14.04 10.72 -3.54
CA GLY A 53 14.13 11.00 -2.11
C GLY A 53 13.95 9.80 -1.17
N PRO A 54 14.12 10.03 0.14
CA PRO A 54 14.04 9.00 1.16
C PRO A 54 12.60 8.53 1.38
N LYS A 55 12.44 7.28 1.81
CA LYS A 55 11.14 6.63 2.00
C LYS A 55 10.11 7.41 2.85
N LYS A 56 10.58 8.19 3.82
CA LYS A 56 9.73 8.92 4.76
C LYS A 56 9.20 10.25 4.20
N ASP A 57 9.96 10.84 3.28
CA ASP A 57 9.81 12.19 2.74
C ASP A 57 10.21 12.08 1.24
N ALA A 58 9.36 11.41 0.45
CA ALA A 58 9.65 11.15 -0.96
C ALA A 58 9.20 12.34 -1.80
N MET A 59 9.93 12.68 -2.86
CA MET A 59 9.52 13.70 -3.81
C MET A 59 8.96 13.03 -5.05
N VAL A 60 7.79 13.45 -5.49
CA VAL A 60 7.20 13.03 -6.77
C VAL A 60 7.20 14.20 -7.72
N THR A 61 7.63 13.94 -8.94
CA THR A 61 7.66 14.90 -10.04
C THR A 61 6.72 14.44 -11.12
N VAL A 62 5.75 15.28 -11.48
CA VAL A 62 4.79 15.08 -12.57
C VAL A 62 4.92 16.28 -13.50
N GLY A 63 5.45 16.08 -14.71
CA GLY A 63 5.84 17.21 -15.57
C GLY A 63 6.87 18.11 -14.88
N ASP A 64 6.56 19.41 -14.77
CA ASP A 64 7.43 20.41 -14.12
C ASP A 64 7.12 20.61 -12.62
N GLU A 65 6.09 19.94 -12.08
CA GLU A 65 5.72 20.08 -10.68
C GLU A 65 6.46 19.05 -9.81
N GLN A 66 7.00 19.51 -8.67
CA GLN A 66 7.68 18.67 -7.68
C GLN A 66 7.00 18.79 -6.33
N MET A 67 6.75 17.65 -5.68
CA MET A 67 5.91 17.60 -4.49
C MET A 67 6.40 16.58 -3.47
N GLU A 68 6.20 16.87 -2.18
CA GLU A 68 6.56 15.97 -1.10
C GLU A 68 5.41 15.02 -0.74
N ILE A 69 5.70 13.73 -0.69
CA ILE A 69 4.88 12.67 -0.12
C ILE A 69 5.51 12.26 1.21
N SER A 70 4.85 12.64 2.30
CA SER A 70 5.26 12.25 3.65
C SER A 70 4.32 11.21 4.25
N ARG A 71 4.88 10.27 5.00
CA ARG A 71 4.11 9.32 5.84
C ARG A 71 3.36 10.00 7.00
N TYR A 72 3.67 11.26 7.29
CA TYR A 72 3.07 12.02 8.39
C TYR A 72 1.89 12.89 7.93
N SER A 73 1.71 13.09 6.63
CA SER A 73 0.48 13.67 6.10
C SER A 73 -0.53 12.54 5.91
N MET A 74 -1.60 12.54 6.73
CA MET A 74 -2.70 11.57 6.59
C MET A 74 -3.47 11.75 5.27
N GLU A 75 -3.21 12.87 4.59
CA GLU A 75 -3.63 13.22 3.25
C GLU A 75 -2.35 13.28 2.41
N THR A 76 -2.17 12.35 1.47
CA THR A 76 -1.07 12.46 0.51
C THR A 76 -1.62 13.12 -0.75
N PRO A 77 -0.96 14.17 -1.26
CA PRO A 77 -1.33 14.72 -2.55
C PRO A 77 -1.33 13.60 -3.62
N HIS A 78 -2.36 13.57 -4.46
CA HIS A 78 -2.53 12.63 -5.60
C HIS A 78 -2.87 11.17 -5.32
N GLY A 79 -3.29 10.78 -4.10
CA GLY A 79 -3.78 9.41 -3.85
C GLY A 79 -2.79 8.30 -4.24
N LEU A 80 -1.51 8.63 -4.36
CA LEU A 80 -0.41 7.71 -4.61
C LEU A 80 -0.20 6.75 -3.41
N VAL A 81 -0.92 7.00 -2.30
CA VAL A 81 -0.99 6.12 -1.13
C VAL A 81 -2.37 6.19 -0.48
N PHE A 82 -3.31 5.36 -0.92
CA PHE A 82 -4.50 5.05 -0.12
C PHE A 82 -4.19 3.91 0.83
N PHE A 83 -3.28 4.13 1.79
CA PHE A 83 -3.08 3.14 2.84
C PHE A 83 -4.15 3.29 3.91
N PHE A 84 -5.22 2.52 3.77
CA PHE A 84 -6.23 2.33 4.79
C PHE A 84 -5.96 1.02 5.54
N PRO A 85 -5.23 1.03 6.68
CA PRO A 85 -4.97 -0.18 7.47
C PRO A 85 -6.26 -0.82 8.01
N TRP A 86 -7.35 -0.06 7.99
CA TRP A 86 -8.69 -0.43 8.38
C TRP A 86 -9.63 -0.13 7.21
N GLU A 87 -10.78 -0.77 7.19
CA GLU A 87 -11.81 -0.40 6.23
C GLU A 87 -12.37 0.99 6.58
N PRO A 88 -12.41 1.93 5.62
CA PRO A 88 -12.93 3.25 5.90
C PRO A 88 -14.44 3.20 6.11
N GLU A 89 -14.91 3.82 7.18
CA GLU A 89 -16.34 4.07 7.39
C GLU A 89 -16.76 5.21 6.46
N HIS A 90 -17.44 4.91 5.35
CA HIS A 90 -18.16 5.83 4.44
C HIS A 90 -17.75 7.31 4.61
N ARG A 91 -16.54 7.64 4.16
CA ARG A 91 -15.92 8.96 4.28
C ARG A 91 -15.43 9.39 2.91
N SER A 92 -15.57 10.68 2.66
CA SER A 92 -14.86 11.37 1.59
C SER A 92 -13.44 11.69 2.05
N PHE A 93 -12.46 11.42 1.22
CA PHE A 93 -11.05 11.69 1.48
C PHE A 93 -10.57 12.83 0.59
N ALA A 94 -9.82 13.78 1.15
CA ALA A 94 -9.19 14.83 0.36
C ALA A 94 -8.14 14.22 -0.58
N PHE A 95 -8.30 14.43 -1.88
CA PHE A 95 -7.36 14.07 -2.93
C PHE A 95 -6.92 15.34 -3.65
N TYR A 96 -5.65 15.68 -3.59
CA TYR A 96 -5.13 16.80 -4.37
C TYR A 96 -4.93 16.36 -5.83
N ASP A 97 -5.41 17.15 -6.78
CA ASP A 97 -5.38 16.90 -8.22
C ASP A 97 -4.35 17.80 -8.90
N VAL A 98 -3.31 17.21 -9.53
CA VAL A 98 -2.14 17.96 -10.05
C VAL A 98 -2.59 18.95 -11.12
N PRO A 99 -3.33 18.50 -12.15
CA PRO A 99 -3.59 19.36 -13.31
C PRO A 99 -4.40 20.60 -12.95
N THR A 100 -5.33 20.47 -11.98
CA THR A 100 -6.12 21.61 -11.48
C THR A 100 -5.44 22.40 -10.36
N GLY A 101 -4.47 21.81 -9.65
CA GLY A 101 -3.92 22.35 -8.41
C GLY A 101 -4.96 22.46 -7.28
N THR A 102 -6.01 21.64 -7.32
CA THR A 102 -7.13 21.70 -6.36
C THR A 102 -7.31 20.40 -5.58
N THR A 103 -7.94 20.48 -4.40
CA THR A 103 -8.33 19.31 -3.64
C THR A 103 -9.75 18.88 -3.99
N VAL A 104 -9.88 17.65 -4.50
CA VAL A 104 -11.10 16.95 -4.88
C VAL A 104 -11.45 15.90 -3.81
N PRO A 105 -12.73 15.76 -3.40
CA PRO A 105 -13.13 14.66 -2.54
C PRO A 105 -13.19 13.32 -3.29
N LEU A 106 -12.59 12.28 -2.72
CA LEU A 106 -12.76 10.89 -3.14
C LEU A 106 -13.65 10.13 -2.16
N ASP A 107 -14.79 9.68 -2.65
CA ASP A 107 -15.79 8.93 -1.89
C ASP A 107 -15.47 7.44 -1.92
N TYR A 108 -15.48 6.82 -0.74
CA TYR A 108 -15.41 5.37 -0.62
C TYR A 108 -16.72 4.71 -1.07
N LEU A 109 -16.66 3.87 -2.11
CA LEU A 109 -17.82 3.21 -2.70
C LEU A 109 -18.04 1.77 -2.20
N GLY A 110 -17.04 1.16 -1.55
CA GLY A 110 -17.16 -0.18 -1.00
C GLY A 110 -16.02 -1.13 -1.36
N ARG A 111 -16.23 -2.41 -1.10
CA ARG A 111 -15.24 -3.47 -1.38
C ARG A 111 -15.46 -4.05 -2.76
N VAL A 112 -14.36 -4.35 -3.43
CA VAL A 112 -14.34 -5.03 -4.73
C VAL A 112 -13.24 -6.07 -4.77
N GLU A 113 -13.25 -6.92 -5.79
CA GLU A 113 -12.21 -7.90 -6.06
C GLU A 113 -11.63 -7.63 -7.44
N VAL A 114 -10.30 -7.55 -7.51
CA VAL A 114 -9.54 -7.33 -8.75
C VAL A 114 -8.50 -8.45 -8.83
N ASP A 115 -8.65 -9.36 -9.80
CA ASP A 115 -7.76 -10.51 -10.02
C ASP A 115 -7.44 -11.30 -8.73
N GLY A 116 -8.44 -11.57 -7.91
CA GLY A 116 -8.31 -12.30 -6.64
C GLY A 116 -7.78 -11.47 -5.47
N LEU A 117 -7.42 -10.20 -5.69
CA LEU A 117 -7.04 -9.25 -4.64
C LEU A 117 -8.28 -8.54 -4.08
N ARG A 118 -8.37 -8.49 -2.75
CA ARG A 118 -9.39 -7.70 -2.06
C ARG A 118 -9.02 -6.22 -2.14
N ALA A 119 -9.85 -5.44 -2.81
CA ALA A 119 -9.64 -4.02 -3.01
C ALA A 119 -10.78 -3.17 -2.42
N LEU A 120 -10.49 -1.88 -2.27
CA LEU A 120 -11.37 -0.83 -1.82
C LEU A 120 -11.55 0.14 -2.99
N ARG A 121 -12.79 0.42 -3.37
CA ARG A 121 -13.12 1.31 -4.47
C ARG A 121 -13.36 2.73 -3.98
N PHE A 122 -12.73 3.69 -4.64
CA PHE A 122 -12.91 5.12 -4.41
C PHE A 122 -13.28 5.80 -5.71
N SER A 123 -14.11 6.84 -5.66
CA SER A 123 -14.48 7.61 -6.85
C SER A 123 -14.61 9.09 -6.51
N GLY A 124 -14.31 9.96 -7.47
CA GLY A 124 -14.48 11.40 -7.32
C GLY A 124 -14.53 12.08 -8.67
N GLU A 125 -15.08 13.29 -8.67
CA GLU A 125 -15.26 14.12 -9.85
C GLU A 125 -14.15 15.15 -9.93
N PHE A 126 -13.37 15.08 -11.01
CA PHE A 126 -12.21 15.90 -11.25
C PHE A 126 -12.55 17.00 -12.25
N GLY A 127 -11.93 18.17 -12.06
CA GLY A 127 -12.09 19.29 -12.96
C GLY A 127 -11.55 19.01 -14.36
N ALA A 128 -12.00 19.83 -15.29
CA ALA A 128 -11.68 19.82 -16.70
C ALA A 128 -10.22 20.23 -17.01
N THR A 129 -9.22 19.44 -16.59
CA THR A 129 -7.80 19.69 -16.95
C THR A 129 -6.95 18.43 -17.08
N ASP A 130 -7.53 17.24 -17.14
CA ASP A 130 -6.77 16.01 -17.50
C ASP A 130 -6.20 16.07 -18.93
N SER A 131 -6.70 17.00 -19.73
CA SER A 131 -6.06 17.57 -20.91
C SER A 131 -6.53 19.01 -21.08
N ALA A 132 -5.67 19.89 -21.56
CA ALA A 132 -6.01 21.30 -21.84
C ALA A 132 -7.17 21.47 -22.85
N ASP A 133 -7.56 20.39 -23.53
CA ASP A 133 -8.55 20.36 -24.61
C ASP A 133 -9.94 19.80 -24.21
N SER A 134 -10.18 19.40 -22.95
CA SER A 134 -11.50 18.86 -22.54
C SER A 134 -12.12 19.66 -21.40
N PRO A 135 -13.17 20.47 -21.66
CA PRO A 135 -13.84 21.33 -20.66
C PRO A 135 -14.81 20.57 -19.74
N ASP A 136 -14.96 19.25 -19.90
CA ASP A 136 -15.94 18.45 -19.16
C ASP A 136 -15.34 17.82 -17.90
N PRO A 137 -16.11 17.69 -16.80
CA PRO A 137 -15.65 17.02 -15.60
C PRO A 137 -15.35 15.55 -15.87
N VAL A 138 -14.26 15.05 -15.30
CA VAL A 138 -13.81 13.66 -15.43
C VAL A 138 -14.05 12.94 -14.13
N THR A 139 -14.84 11.86 -14.14
CA THR A 139 -14.93 11.00 -12.95
C THR A 139 -13.76 10.03 -12.96
N ARG A 140 -12.96 10.01 -11.89
CA ARG A 140 -11.91 9.01 -11.71
C ARG A 140 -12.30 8.03 -10.64
N THR A 141 -12.14 6.75 -10.95
CA THR A 141 -12.37 5.65 -10.01
C THR A 141 -11.07 4.90 -9.80
N PHE A 142 -10.74 4.60 -8.55
CA PHE A 142 -9.54 3.88 -8.14
C PHE A 142 -9.91 2.66 -7.32
N ASP A 143 -9.37 1.50 -7.71
CA ASP A 143 -9.43 0.29 -6.90
C ASP A 143 -8.08 0.08 -6.24
N VAL A 144 -8.09 0.04 -4.91
CA VAL A 144 -6.88 0.02 -4.08
C VAL A 144 -6.84 -1.27 -3.27
N GLU A 145 -5.76 -2.05 -3.38
CA GLU A 145 -5.57 -3.27 -2.61
C GLU A 145 -5.55 -2.96 -1.11
N ARG A 146 -6.37 -3.68 -0.35
CA ARG A 146 -6.71 -3.36 1.03
C ARG A 146 -5.50 -3.37 1.98
N ARG A 147 -4.56 -4.32 1.83
CA ARG A 147 -3.47 -4.52 2.80
C ARG A 147 -2.25 -3.65 2.55
N THR A 148 -2.07 -3.21 1.31
CA THR A 148 -0.87 -2.49 0.86
C THR A 148 -1.18 -1.07 0.44
N GLY A 149 -2.46 -0.73 0.21
CA GLY A 149 -2.87 0.59 -0.23
C GLY A 149 -2.45 0.93 -1.66
N ARG A 150 -2.11 -0.09 -2.46
CA ARG A 150 -1.67 0.09 -3.85
C ARG A 150 -2.85 0.12 -4.80
N VAL A 151 -2.83 1.05 -5.75
CA VAL A 151 -3.77 1.03 -6.88
C VAL A 151 -3.53 -0.24 -7.70
N VAL A 152 -4.60 -0.99 -7.96
CA VAL A 152 -4.62 -2.22 -8.77
C VAL A 152 -5.47 -2.06 -10.02
N ALA A 153 -6.44 -1.14 -10.02
CA ALA A 153 -7.15 -0.73 -11.22
C ALA A 153 -7.53 0.76 -11.11
N ALA A 154 -7.63 1.42 -12.26
CA ALA A 154 -8.10 2.79 -12.34
C ALA A 154 -8.91 3.00 -13.63
N THR A 155 -9.91 3.86 -13.51
CA THR A 155 -10.85 4.20 -14.58
C THR A 155 -11.04 5.71 -14.63
N ARG A 156 -11.08 6.26 -15.84
CA ARG A 156 -11.53 7.62 -16.15
C ARG A 156 -12.82 7.53 -16.93
N THR A 157 -13.84 8.22 -16.47
CA THR A 157 -15.09 8.38 -17.20
C THR A 157 -15.19 9.83 -17.64
N THR A 158 -15.12 10.04 -18.96
CA THR A 158 -15.30 11.33 -19.62
C THR A 158 -16.62 11.35 -20.37
N ALA A 159 -16.99 12.48 -20.97
CA ALA A 159 -18.16 12.58 -21.85
C ALA A 159 -18.07 11.62 -23.07
N ASP A 160 -16.85 11.36 -23.54
CA ASP A 160 -16.57 10.52 -24.71
C ASP A 160 -16.57 9.02 -24.39
N GLY A 161 -16.53 8.64 -23.11
CA GLY A 161 -16.62 7.25 -22.68
C GLY A 161 -15.77 6.91 -21.45
N GLU A 162 -15.62 5.61 -21.22
CA GLU A 162 -14.82 5.06 -20.13
C GLU A 162 -13.45 4.60 -20.65
N VAL A 163 -12.38 5.11 -20.04
CA VAL A 163 -11.00 4.74 -20.30
C VAL A 163 -10.43 4.07 -19.06
N THR A 164 -10.05 2.81 -19.17
CA THR A 164 -9.38 2.06 -18.11
C THR A 164 -7.87 2.09 -18.30
N LEU A 165 -7.12 1.58 -17.31
CA LEU A 165 -5.71 1.26 -17.50
C LEU A 165 -5.52 0.28 -18.67
N ALA A 166 -4.40 0.42 -19.38
CA ALA A 166 -3.97 -0.59 -20.34
C ALA A 166 -3.73 -1.92 -19.62
N ALA A 167 -4.09 -3.04 -20.27
CA ALA A 167 -3.97 -4.37 -19.67
C ALA A 167 -2.55 -4.65 -19.15
N SER A 168 -1.51 -4.27 -19.92
CA SER A 168 -0.11 -4.42 -19.53
C SER A 168 0.28 -3.62 -18.28
N THR A 169 -0.34 -2.46 -18.05
CA THR A 169 -0.14 -1.63 -16.86
C THR A 169 -0.88 -2.24 -15.68
N GLN A 170 -2.15 -2.63 -15.87
CA GLN A 170 -2.96 -3.25 -14.83
C GLN A 170 -2.32 -4.57 -14.34
N ASP A 171 -1.91 -5.44 -15.24
CA ASP A 171 -1.26 -6.71 -14.91
C ASP A 171 -0.01 -6.51 -14.05
N LYS A 172 0.83 -5.51 -14.39
CA LYS A 172 2.01 -5.16 -13.59
C LYS A 172 1.64 -4.68 -12.19
N LEU A 173 0.63 -3.81 -12.07
CA LEU A 173 0.17 -3.29 -10.78
C LEU A 173 -0.39 -4.41 -9.89
N VAL A 174 -1.17 -5.33 -10.48
CA VAL A 174 -1.73 -6.51 -9.82
C VAL A 174 -0.61 -7.47 -9.39
N ASP A 175 0.36 -7.75 -10.25
CA ASP A 175 1.51 -8.62 -9.94
C ASP A 175 2.35 -8.06 -8.77
N GLU A 176 2.63 -6.75 -8.81
CA GLU A 176 3.34 -6.07 -7.73
C GLU A 176 2.56 -6.11 -6.41
N ALA A 177 1.25 -5.84 -6.45
CA ALA A 177 0.39 -5.91 -5.28
C ALA A 177 0.35 -7.33 -4.71
N THR A 178 0.16 -8.35 -5.55
CA THR A 178 0.15 -9.76 -5.17
C THR A 178 1.46 -10.18 -4.51
N SER A 179 2.60 -9.80 -5.11
CA SER A 179 3.92 -10.09 -4.54
C SER A 179 4.08 -9.49 -3.15
N ARG A 180 3.64 -8.24 -2.93
CA ARG A 180 3.70 -7.58 -1.63
C ARG A 180 2.75 -8.16 -0.61
N VAL A 181 1.52 -8.48 -0.99
CA VAL A 181 0.55 -9.17 -0.11
C VAL A 181 1.13 -10.51 0.34
N ARG A 182 1.78 -11.26 -0.56
CA ARG A 182 2.45 -12.52 -0.23
C ARG A 182 3.60 -12.32 0.75
N ILE A 183 4.43 -11.28 0.57
CA ILE A 183 5.50 -10.93 1.52
C ILE A 183 4.92 -10.60 2.89
N LEU A 184 3.89 -9.75 2.96
CA LEU A 184 3.23 -9.39 4.22
C LEU A 184 2.66 -10.62 4.93
N TRP A 185 2.04 -11.53 4.17
CA TRP A 185 1.52 -12.78 4.70
C TRP A 185 2.64 -13.66 5.31
N TRP A 186 3.77 -13.80 4.61
CA TRP A 186 4.94 -14.52 5.13
C TRP A 186 5.51 -13.88 6.40
N LEU A 187 5.61 -12.54 6.44
CA LEU A 187 6.09 -11.83 7.62
C LEU A 187 5.14 -12.02 8.80
N GLN A 188 3.83 -11.95 8.58
CA GLN A 188 2.83 -12.23 9.62
C GLN A 188 2.92 -13.68 10.11
N PHE A 189 3.10 -14.63 9.20
CA PHE A 189 3.31 -16.04 9.53
C PHE A 189 4.57 -16.25 10.38
N LEU A 190 5.70 -15.66 9.98
CA LEU A 190 6.96 -15.75 10.72
C LEU A 190 6.84 -15.10 12.11
N ALA A 191 6.16 -13.96 12.22
CA ALA A 191 5.90 -13.31 13.49
C ALA A 191 5.04 -14.20 14.42
N LEU A 192 4.01 -14.86 13.88
CA LEU A 192 3.20 -15.82 14.62
C LEU A 192 4.01 -17.05 15.05
N ALA A 193 4.79 -17.64 14.14
CA ALA A 193 5.63 -18.79 14.41
C ALA A 193 6.67 -18.48 15.51
N GLY A 194 7.28 -17.30 15.48
CA GLY A 194 8.17 -16.82 16.54
C GLY A 194 7.45 -16.75 17.89
N ARG A 195 6.23 -16.22 17.94
CA ARG A 195 5.43 -16.18 19.19
C ARG A 195 5.12 -17.58 19.73
N VAL A 196 4.74 -18.52 18.86
CA VAL A 196 4.49 -19.91 19.26
C VAL A 196 5.74 -20.57 19.82
N LEU A 197 6.89 -20.41 19.15
CA LEU A 197 8.17 -20.94 19.63
C LEU A 197 8.58 -20.34 20.97
N ALA A 198 8.33 -19.05 21.20
CA ALA A 198 8.58 -18.42 22.49
C ALA A 198 7.74 -19.05 23.60
N VAL A 199 6.44 -19.28 23.36
CA VAL A 199 5.56 -19.94 24.34
C VAL A 199 6.03 -21.36 24.66
N LEU A 200 6.39 -22.15 23.64
CA LEU A 200 6.92 -23.50 23.84
C LEU A 200 8.23 -23.51 24.63
N ALA A 201 9.14 -22.58 24.33
CA ALA A 201 10.40 -22.43 25.06
C ALA A 201 10.17 -22.06 26.54
N ALA A 202 9.21 -21.19 26.82
CA ALA A 202 8.83 -20.81 28.18
C ALA A 202 8.24 -22.01 28.96
N ILE A 203 7.31 -22.77 28.36
CA ILE A 203 6.72 -23.97 28.96
C ILE A 203 7.82 -25.00 29.27
N MET A 204 8.70 -25.28 28.30
CA MET A 204 9.82 -26.22 28.49
C MET A 204 10.78 -25.76 29.58
N GLY A 205 11.10 -24.46 29.64
CA GLY A 205 11.90 -23.87 30.71
C GLY A 205 11.28 -24.09 32.09
N LEU A 206 9.96 -23.89 32.21
CA LEU A 206 9.21 -24.08 33.46
C LEU A 206 9.18 -25.55 33.88
N ILE A 207 8.95 -26.48 32.95
CA ILE A 207 9.02 -27.94 33.22
C ILE A 207 10.42 -28.33 33.72
N ILE A 208 11.48 -27.82 33.10
CA ILE A 208 12.86 -28.11 33.52
C ILE A 208 13.14 -27.55 34.91
N LEU A 209 12.59 -26.39 35.25
CA LEU A 209 12.72 -25.78 36.57
C LEU A 209 12.02 -26.63 37.64
N VAL A 210 10.74 -26.98 37.41
CA VAL A 210 9.92 -27.78 38.33
C VAL A 210 10.47 -29.20 38.53
N ARG A 211 11.05 -29.82 37.49
CA ARG A 211 11.69 -31.14 37.63
C ARG A 211 13.03 -31.10 38.36
N ARG A 212 13.58 -29.92 38.65
CA ARG A 212 14.86 -29.73 39.33
C ARG A 212 14.73 -29.26 40.78
N SER A 213 13.60 -28.65 41.13
CA SER A 213 13.14 -28.41 42.51
C SER A 213 12.58 -29.68 43.12
#